data_AF-A0A151J4L4-F1
#
_entry.id   AF-A0A151J4L4-F1
#
_cell.length_a   1.000
_cell.length_b   1.000
_cell.length_c   1.000
_cell.angle_alpha   90.00
_cell.angle_beta   90.00
_cell.angle_gamma   90.00
#
_symmetry.space_group_name_H-M   'P 1'
#
loop_
_entity.id
_entity.type
_entity.pdbx_description
1 polymer ?
#
loop_
_entity_poly.entity_id
_entity_poly.type
_entity_poly.pdbx_seq_one_letter_code
_entity_poly.pdbx_strand_id
1 'polypeptide(L)'
;YSISIENGNAKWLDYERENTLQSINMKVRPGELIAVVGQVSAGKSSFLNVILKELRLQEGSIKVNGKIAYASQEPWLFAGSVRQNILFGRKMDQVRYDRVTKVCQLKTDFNLLPYGDKTIVGERGISLSGGQCARINLARAVYADADIYLMDDPLSAVDAHVGKHMFEECIDKYLRGKTRILVTHQLQYLRDVVRIIVLKDGAIQAEGTYDELGSMGVDFGRLLENQAKTDETSFRPASTIVSRSNSHTSISSLTMSTVMTNGTSKQEPLEMSQTDNGVVEDANSPLTRMQCINIYSGLIVSTIIITLIRSWTFFWTCMRASMRLHDRMFRSISRATMRFFNTNTSGRVLNRFSKDMGAVDEMLPAGFIDCLQIDIALLGIIILVATANV
;
A
#
# COMPACT_ATOMS: atom_id res chain seq x y z
N TYR A 1 -26.36 19.40 22.37
CA TYR A 1 -25.48 19.62 21.21
C TYR A 1 -25.18 18.30 20.54
N SER A 2 -25.12 18.26 19.20
CA SER A 2 -24.70 17.08 18.45
C SER A 2 -23.18 16.90 18.50
N ILE A 3 -22.43 18.01 18.49
CA ILE A 3 -20.98 18.03 18.70
C ILE A 3 -20.65 19.11 19.73
N SER A 4 -19.76 18.82 20.68
CA SER A 4 -19.21 19.77 21.64
C SER A 4 -17.74 19.47 21.85
N ILE A 5 -16.89 20.49 21.69
CA ILE A 5 -15.47 20.45 22.03
C ILE A 5 -15.22 21.56 23.04
N GLU A 6 -14.58 21.21 24.15
CA GLU A 6 -14.24 22.16 25.22
C GLU A 6 -12.73 22.09 25.49
N ASN A 7 -12.03 23.21 25.30
CA ASN A 7 -10.58 23.37 25.43
C ASN A 7 -9.75 22.28 24.73
N GLY A 8 -10.15 21.90 23.51
CA GLY A 8 -9.50 20.83 22.76
C GLY A 8 -8.13 21.23 22.22
N ASN A 9 -7.07 20.56 22.71
CA ASN A 9 -5.71 20.61 22.16
C ASN A 9 -5.37 19.28 21.49
N ALA A 10 -4.80 19.30 20.28
CA ALA A 10 -4.42 18.08 19.58
C ALA A 10 -3.15 18.24 18.75
N LYS A 11 -2.39 17.14 18.61
CA LYS A 11 -1.22 17.03 17.74
C LYS A 11 -1.15 15.65 17.10
N TRP A 12 -0.69 15.59 15.84
CA TRP A 12 -0.53 14.34 15.11
C TRP A 12 0.65 13.51 15.62
N LEU A 13 1.71 14.17 16.07
CA LEU A 13 2.96 13.55 16.46
C LEU A 13 3.36 14.03 17.85
N ASP A 14 3.54 13.10 18.79
CA ASP A 14 3.78 13.46 20.19
C ASP A 14 5.10 14.20 20.43
N TYR A 15 6.07 14.08 19.52
CA TYR A 15 7.34 14.79 19.61
C TYR A 15 7.31 16.22 19.06
N GLU A 16 6.23 16.62 18.38
CA GLU A 16 6.08 18.00 17.93
C GLU A 16 5.84 18.92 19.14
N ARG A 17 6.54 20.06 19.12
CA ARG A 17 6.42 21.09 20.17
C ARG A 17 5.11 21.85 20.07
N GLU A 18 4.64 22.07 18.85
CA GLU A 18 3.45 22.85 18.58
C GLU A 18 2.25 21.93 18.37
N ASN A 19 1.12 22.33 18.93
CA ASN A 19 -0.13 21.62 18.70
C ASN A 19 -0.71 22.00 17.34
N THR A 20 -1.16 21.00 16.59
CA THR A 20 -1.90 21.20 15.33
C THR A 20 -3.23 21.93 15.56
N LEU A 21 -3.86 21.70 16.71
CA LEU A 21 -5.08 22.38 17.13
C LEU A 21 -4.92 22.91 18.55
N GLN A 22 -5.32 24.16 18.77
CA GLN A 22 -5.06 24.92 19.99
C GLN A 22 -6.36 25.53 20.51
N SER A 23 -6.71 25.18 21.75
CA SER A 23 -7.82 25.74 22.54
C SER A 23 -9.15 25.77 21.79
N ILE A 24 -9.46 24.70 21.04
CA ILE A 24 -10.68 24.61 20.25
C ILE A 24 -11.88 24.52 21.19
N ASN A 25 -12.77 25.50 21.09
CA ASN A 25 -14.04 25.56 21.79
C ASN A 25 -15.16 25.71 20.78
N MET A 26 -16.04 24.71 20.67
CA MET A 26 -17.16 24.76 19.73
C MET A 26 -18.37 23.99 20.25
N LYS A 27 -19.56 24.45 19.86
CA LYS A 27 -20.83 23.75 20.15
C LYS A 27 -21.72 23.79 18.92
N VAL A 28 -22.10 22.61 18.41
CA VAL A 28 -22.94 22.45 17.21
C VAL A 28 -24.34 21.99 17.60
N ARG A 29 -25.36 22.71 17.11
CA ARG A 29 -26.76 22.34 17.35
C ARG A 29 -27.19 21.23 16.36
N PRO A 30 -28.10 20.34 16.77
CA PRO A 30 -28.73 19.40 15.83
C PRO A 30 -29.36 20.14 14.65
N GLY A 31 -29.15 19.64 13.42
CA GLY A 31 -29.75 20.20 12.20
C GLY A 31 -29.04 21.41 11.59
N GLU A 32 -28.03 21.95 12.27
CA GLU A 32 -27.29 23.13 11.85
C GLU A 32 -26.33 22.82 10.67
N LEU A 33 -26.24 23.75 9.70
CA LEU A 33 -25.24 23.75 8.64
C LEU A 33 -24.18 24.81 8.96
N ILE A 34 -22.95 24.34 9.19
CA ILE A 34 -21.79 25.18 9.54
C ILE A 34 -20.75 25.07 8.44
N ALA A 35 -20.17 26.21 8.04
CA ALA A 35 -18.96 26.22 7.22
C ALA A 35 -17.72 26.41 8.08
N VAL A 36 -16.63 25.71 7.75
CA VAL A 36 -15.31 25.91 8.34
C VAL A 36 -14.36 26.39 7.25
N VAL A 37 -13.81 27.58 7.43
CA VAL A 37 -12.92 28.24 6.47
C VAL A 37 -11.61 28.62 7.14
N GLY A 38 -10.58 28.86 6.34
CA GLY A 38 -9.26 29.20 6.84
C GLY A 38 -8.17 28.95 5.81
N GLN A 39 -7.00 29.52 6.05
CA GLN A 39 -5.84 29.37 5.16
C GLN A 39 -5.45 27.89 4.97
N VAL A 40 -4.64 27.61 3.94
CA VAL A 40 -4.01 26.30 3.79
C VAL A 40 -3.22 25.98 5.04
N SER A 41 -3.27 24.72 5.49
CA SER A 41 -2.60 24.28 6.71
C SER A 41 -3.12 24.90 8.03
N ALA A 42 -4.26 25.60 8.03
CA ALA A 42 -4.85 26.12 9.27
C ALA A 42 -5.36 25.03 10.24
N GLY A 43 -5.36 23.75 9.83
CA GLY A 43 -5.81 22.62 10.65
C GLY A 43 -7.26 22.16 10.39
N LYS A 44 -7.89 22.56 9.28
CA LYS A 44 -9.31 22.26 8.99
C LYS A 44 -9.61 20.75 8.91
N SER A 45 -8.80 19.99 8.18
CA SER A 45 -8.94 18.53 8.11
C SER A 45 -8.57 17.88 9.45
N SER A 46 -7.55 18.39 10.16
CA SER A 46 -7.22 17.93 11.53
C SER A 46 -8.41 18.12 12.49
N PHE A 47 -9.13 19.23 12.35
CA PHE A 47 -10.33 19.53 13.13
C PHE A 47 -11.46 18.52 12.86
N LEU A 48 -11.69 18.13 11.60
CA LEU A 48 -12.61 17.03 11.30
C LEU A 48 -12.13 15.69 11.88
N ASN A 49 -10.83 15.40 11.84
CA ASN A 49 -10.25 14.18 12.41
C ASN A 49 -10.40 14.10 13.93
N VAL A 50 -10.39 15.24 14.64
CA VAL A 50 -10.74 15.28 16.07
C VAL A 50 -12.19 14.86 16.28
N ILE A 51 -13.13 15.33 15.44
CA ILE A 51 -14.55 14.96 15.52
C ILE A 51 -14.76 13.48 15.19
N LEU A 52 -14.01 12.94 14.23
CA LEU A 52 -13.98 11.52 13.88
C LEU A 52 -13.34 10.63 14.96
N LYS A 53 -12.64 11.24 15.94
CA LYS A 53 -11.81 10.57 16.95
C LYS A 53 -10.58 9.83 16.39
N GLU A 54 -10.16 10.16 15.17
CA GLU A 54 -8.91 9.68 14.57
C GLU A 54 -7.71 10.47 15.12
N LEU A 55 -7.88 11.78 15.31
CA LEU A 55 -6.91 12.63 16.01
C LEU A 55 -7.34 12.80 17.48
N ARG A 56 -6.55 12.26 18.40
CA ARG A 56 -6.86 12.30 19.84
C ARG A 56 -6.58 13.69 20.41
N LEU A 57 -7.48 14.15 21.29
CA LEU A 57 -7.23 15.30 22.13
C LEU A 57 -6.20 14.93 23.21
N GLN A 58 -5.23 15.80 23.42
CA GLN A 58 -4.29 15.73 24.53
C GLN A 58 -4.85 16.39 25.79
N GLU A 59 -5.54 17.50 25.59
CA GLU A 59 -6.23 18.25 26.63
C GLU A 59 -7.63 18.61 26.15
N GLY A 60 -8.53 18.84 27.11
CA GLY A 60 -9.93 19.15 26.84
C GLY A 60 -10.81 17.91 26.70
N SER A 61 -12.02 18.11 26.20
CA SER A 61 -12.98 17.02 25.99
C SER A 61 -13.77 17.20 24.70
N ILE A 62 -14.11 16.06 24.08
CA ILE A 62 -15.01 16.02 22.92
C ILE A 62 -16.19 15.09 23.19
N LYS A 63 -17.39 15.57 22.85
CA LYS A 63 -18.64 14.82 22.87
C LYS A 63 -19.28 14.87 21.48
N VAL A 64 -19.53 13.69 20.91
CA VAL A 64 -20.22 13.54 19.62
C VAL A 64 -21.41 12.59 19.81
N ASN A 65 -22.61 13.09 19.52
CA ASN A 65 -23.87 12.39 19.73
C ASN A 65 -24.56 12.15 18.39
N GLY A 66 -24.45 10.92 17.87
CA GLY A 66 -25.07 10.50 16.61
C GLY A 66 -24.11 9.71 15.71
N LYS A 67 -24.65 9.13 14.65
CA LYS A 67 -23.84 8.48 13.61
C LYS A 67 -23.21 9.53 12.71
N ILE A 68 -21.94 9.34 12.36
CA ILE A 68 -21.18 10.22 11.47
C ILE A 68 -21.09 9.61 10.08
N ALA A 69 -21.32 10.42 9.05
CA ALA A 69 -20.89 10.16 7.67
C ALA A 69 -19.80 11.18 7.30
N TYR A 70 -18.76 10.70 6.62
CA TYR A 70 -17.61 11.51 6.23
C TYR A 70 -17.39 11.45 4.72
N ALA A 71 -17.24 12.61 4.09
CA ALA A 71 -16.76 12.77 2.73
C ALA A 71 -15.37 13.44 2.79
N SER A 72 -14.34 12.68 2.44
CA SER A 72 -12.94 13.12 2.48
C SER A 72 -12.57 14.09 1.35
N GLN A 73 -11.55 14.92 1.60
CA GLN A 73 -10.95 15.85 0.65
C GLN A 73 -10.36 15.12 -0.56
N GLU A 74 -9.67 14.02 -0.33
CA GLU A 74 -9.24 13.10 -1.38
C GLU A 74 -10.24 11.95 -1.48
N PRO A 75 -11.07 11.89 -2.55
CA PRO A 75 -12.04 10.82 -2.72
C PRO A 75 -11.36 9.47 -2.91
N TRP A 76 -11.64 8.52 -2.03
CA TRP A 76 -11.15 7.16 -2.17
C TRP A 76 -12.24 6.20 -2.67
N LEU A 77 -11.95 5.47 -3.73
CA LEU A 77 -12.81 4.41 -4.27
C LEU A 77 -12.07 3.08 -4.19
N PHE A 78 -12.76 2.02 -3.74
CA PHE A 78 -12.20 0.68 -3.76
C PHE A 78 -12.49 -0.01 -5.10
N ALA A 79 -11.70 -1.04 -5.42
CA ALA A 79 -11.89 -1.85 -6.61
C ALA A 79 -13.25 -2.57 -6.57
N GLY A 80 -14.17 -2.15 -7.44
CA GLY A 80 -15.55 -2.64 -7.45
C GLY A 80 -16.43 -1.80 -8.37
N SER A 81 -17.73 -2.10 -8.44
CA SER A 81 -18.67 -1.27 -9.21
C SER A 81 -18.89 0.10 -8.57
N VAL A 82 -19.29 1.10 -9.37
CA VAL A 82 -19.70 2.42 -8.86
C VAL A 82 -20.84 2.27 -7.84
N ARG A 83 -21.81 1.40 -8.12
CA ARG A 83 -22.91 1.07 -7.20
C ARG A 83 -22.38 0.55 -5.85
N GLN A 84 -21.45 -0.40 -5.85
CA GLN A 84 -20.86 -0.91 -4.62
C GLN A 84 -20.10 0.16 -3.85
N ASN A 85 -19.42 1.07 -4.55
CA ASN A 85 -18.76 2.20 -3.93
C ASN A 85 -19.75 3.15 -3.25
N ILE A 86 -20.94 3.38 -3.81
CA ILE A 86 -22.00 4.21 -3.19
C ILE A 86 -22.67 3.46 -2.02
N LEU A 87 -23.01 2.18 -2.20
CA LEU A 87 -23.69 1.39 -1.17
C LEU A 87 -22.79 1.08 0.03
N PHE A 88 -21.50 0.85 -0.21
CA PHE A 88 -20.47 0.65 0.80
C PHE A 88 -20.86 -0.39 1.87
N GLY A 89 -21.29 -1.57 1.41
CA GLY A 89 -21.72 -2.69 2.27
C GLY A 89 -23.15 -2.61 2.80
N ARG A 90 -23.88 -1.52 2.54
CA ARG A 90 -25.29 -1.37 2.92
C ARG A 90 -26.22 -2.02 1.91
N LYS A 91 -27.42 -2.40 2.37
CA LYS A 91 -28.46 -2.93 1.50
C LYS A 91 -28.93 -1.86 0.52
N MET A 92 -29.28 -2.27 -0.70
CA MET A 92 -29.84 -1.41 -1.73
C MET A 92 -31.31 -1.07 -1.38
N ASP A 93 -31.57 0.21 -1.17
CA ASP A 93 -32.89 0.83 -1.15
C ASP A 93 -33.00 1.64 -2.43
N GLN A 94 -33.80 1.14 -3.38
CA GLN A 94 -33.89 1.70 -4.72
C GLN A 94 -34.36 3.17 -4.69
N VAL A 95 -35.36 3.48 -3.87
CA VAL A 95 -35.93 4.84 -3.77
C VAL A 95 -34.91 5.81 -3.20
N ARG A 96 -34.15 5.40 -2.19
CA ARG A 96 -33.07 6.21 -1.63
C ARG A 96 -31.92 6.35 -2.62
N TYR A 97 -31.49 5.27 -3.25
CA TYR A 97 -30.40 5.27 -4.22
C TYR A 97 -30.68 6.21 -5.39
N ASP A 98 -31.89 6.15 -5.95
CA ASP A 98 -32.31 7.01 -7.07
C ASP A 98 -32.38 8.48 -6.67
N ARG A 99 -32.78 8.77 -5.42
CA ARG A 99 -32.76 10.14 -4.88
C ARG A 99 -31.33 10.64 -4.69
N VAL A 100 -30.46 9.86 -4.04
CA VAL A 100 -29.06 10.23 -3.77
C VAL A 100 -28.30 10.46 -5.08
N THR A 101 -28.40 9.53 -6.03
CA THR A 101 -27.72 9.65 -7.33
C THR A 101 -28.24 10.84 -8.15
N LYS A 102 -29.52 11.21 -8.00
CA LYS A 102 -30.07 12.42 -8.60
C LYS A 102 -29.49 13.69 -7.97
N VAL A 103 -29.53 13.83 -6.64
CA VAL A 103 -29.06 15.07 -5.97
C VAL A 103 -27.55 15.25 -6.07
N CYS A 104 -26.79 14.16 -6.16
CA CYS A 104 -25.34 14.18 -6.41
C CYS A 104 -24.96 14.27 -7.90
N GLN A 105 -25.91 14.52 -8.81
CA GLN A 105 -25.65 14.74 -10.24
C GLN A 105 -24.90 13.58 -10.94
N LEU A 106 -25.13 12.34 -10.53
CA LEU A 106 -24.45 11.15 -11.07
C LEU A 106 -25.11 10.55 -12.32
N LYS A 107 -26.33 10.99 -12.67
CA LYS A 107 -27.07 10.42 -13.81
C LYS A 107 -26.33 10.58 -15.14
N THR A 108 -25.75 11.76 -15.37
CA THR A 108 -24.96 12.03 -16.57
C THR A 108 -23.71 11.16 -16.60
N ASP A 109 -23.04 10.96 -15.46
CA ASP A 109 -21.89 10.07 -15.36
C ASP A 109 -22.26 8.62 -15.69
N PHE A 110 -23.40 8.13 -15.20
CA PHE A 110 -23.86 6.77 -15.51
C PHE A 110 -24.15 6.59 -17.00
N ASN A 111 -24.65 7.61 -17.70
CA ASN A 111 -24.89 7.52 -19.14
C ASN A 111 -23.59 7.46 -19.95
N LEU A 112 -22.51 8.07 -19.44
CA LEU A 112 -21.19 8.05 -20.09
C LEU A 112 -20.43 6.75 -19.81
N LEU A 113 -20.78 6.03 -18.74
CA LEU A 113 -20.13 4.78 -18.36
C LEU A 113 -20.72 3.59 -19.15
N PRO A 114 -19.90 2.66 -19.67
CA PRO A 114 -20.36 1.56 -20.53
C PRO A 114 -21.46 0.68 -19.91
N TYR A 115 -21.46 0.51 -18.59
CA TYR A 115 -22.42 -0.29 -17.84
C TYR A 115 -23.13 0.52 -16.75
N GLY A 116 -23.17 1.85 -16.89
CA GLY A 116 -23.72 2.75 -15.88
C GLY A 116 -23.09 2.54 -14.51
N ASP A 117 -23.92 2.47 -13.48
CA ASP A 117 -23.50 2.28 -12.09
C ASP A 117 -22.89 0.89 -11.81
N LYS A 118 -23.06 -0.08 -12.71
CA LYS A 118 -22.42 -1.41 -12.62
C LYS A 118 -20.99 -1.43 -13.14
N THR A 119 -20.53 -0.34 -13.75
CA THR A 119 -19.19 -0.22 -14.28
C THR A 119 -18.16 -0.37 -13.17
N ILE A 120 -17.15 -1.22 -13.40
CA ILE A 120 -16.06 -1.47 -12.46
C ILE A 120 -15.06 -0.32 -12.50
N VAL A 121 -14.66 0.17 -11.33
CA VAL A 121 -13.69 1.25 -11.11
C VAL A 121 -12.58 0.78 -10.16
N GLY A 122 -11.46 1.52 -10.12
CA GLY A 122 -10.28 1.19 -9.32
C GLY A 122 -9.17 0.51 -10.13
N GLU A 123 -8.27 -0.23 -9.46
CA GLU A 123 -7.02 -0.73 -10.07
C GLU A 123 -7.18 -1.49 -11.40
N ARG A 124 -8.30 -2.21 -11.59
CA ARG A 124 -8.62 -2.96 -12.81
C ARG A 124 -9.82 -2.41 -13.57
N GLY A 125 -10.37 -1.30 -13.11
CA GLY A 125 -11.59 -0.68 -13.64
C GLY A 125 -11.29 0.53 -14.51
N ILE A 126 -12.36 1.21 -14.92
CA ILE A 126 -12.26 2.49 -15.59
C ILE A 126 -11.70 3.52 -14.61
N SER A 127 -10.75 4.32 -15.09
CA SER A 127 -10.28 5.51 -14.35
C SER A 127 -11.35 6.60 -14.48
N LEU A 128 -11.78 7.12 -13.34
CA LEU A 128 -12.75 8.22 -13.26
C LEU A 128 -12.03 9.56 -13.12
N SER A 129 -12.69 10.64 -13.55
CA SER A 129 -12.18 11.99 -13.29
C SER A 129 -12.27 12.36 -11.80
N GLY A 130 -11.49 13.35 -11.35
CA GLY A 130 -11.54 13.83 -9.97
C GLY A 130 -12.94 14.26 -9.54
N GLY A 131 -13.66 14.99 -10.41
CA GLY A 131 -15.06 15.39 -10.16
C GLY A 131 -16.02 14.22 -10.07
N GLN A 132 -15.85 13.16 -10.88
CA GLN A 132 -16.65 11.93 -10.78
C GLN A 132 -16.39 11.20 -9.45
N CYS A 133 -15.12 11.05 -9.07
CA CYS A 133 -14.76 10.47 -7.79
C CYS A 133 -15.34 11.26 -6.61
N ALA A 134 -15.30 12.60 -6.67
CA ALA A 134 -15.88 13.47 -5.65
C ALA A 134 -17.40 13.29 -5.51
N ARG A 135 -18.14 13.23 -6.63
CA ARG A 135 -19.59 12.98 -6.63
C ARG A 135 -19.94 11.60 -6.05
N ILE A 136 -19.19 10.56 -6.39
CA ILE A 136 -19.38 9.21 -5.83
C ILE A 136 -19.09 9.19 -4.33
N ASN A 137 -18.03 9.88 -3.87
CA ASN A 137 -17.66 9.96 -2.46
C ASN A 137 -18.73 10.69 -1.64
N LEU A 138 -19.24 11.81 -2.14
CA LEU A 138 -20.36 12.51 -1.51
C LEU A 138 -21.62 11.64 -1.49
N ALA A 139 -21.97 10.99 -2.62
CA ALA A 139 -23.11 10.08 -2.69
C ALA A 139 -23.01 8.93 -1.68
N ARG A 140 -21.81 8.36 -1.48
CA ARG A 140 -21.54 7.35 -0.45
C ARG A 140 -21.86 7.86 0.95
N ALA A 141 -21.36 9.05 1.30
CA ALA A 141 -21.64 9.67 2.59
C ALA A 141 -23.15 9.93 2.76
N VAL A 142 -23.82 10.48 1.76
CA VAL A 142 -25.25 10.80 1.77
C VAL A 142 -26.11 9.54 1.92
N TYR A 143 -25.81 8.49 1.16
CA TYR A 143 -26.53 7.20 1.23
C TYR A 143 -26.41 6.53 2.59
N ALA A 144 -25.34 6.83 3.35
CA ALA A 144 -25.11 6.31 4.68
C ALA A 144 -26.16 6.75 5.73
N ASP A 145 -27.00 7.75 5.43
CA ASP A 145 -28.11 8.18 6.29
C ASP A 145 -27.71 8.31 7.77
N ALA A 146 -26.79 9.25 8.00
CA ALA A 146 -26.20 9.54 9.29
C ALA A 146 -26.93 10.70 9.99
N ASP A 147 -26.58 10.99 11.24
CA ASP A 147 -27.10 12.15 11.98
C ASP A 147 -26.22 13.39 11.78
N ILE A 148 -24.93 13.14 11.57
CA ILE A 148 -23.86 14.13 11.42
C ILE A 148 -23.12 13.87 10.11
N TYR A 149 -22.97 14.91 9.29
CA TYR A 149 -22.25 14.88 8.02
C TYR A 149 -21.03 15.79 8.11
N LEU A 150 -19.85 15.19 7.97
CA LEU A 150 -18.58 15.90 7.87
C LEU A 150 -18.12 15.87 6.42
N MET A 151 -17.89 17.04 5.84
CA MET A 151 -17.57 17.19 4.43
C MET A 151 -16.30 18.01 4.28
N ASP A 152 -15.20 17.35 3.89
CA ASP A 152 -13.91 17.98 3.69
C ASP A 152 -13.74 18.35 2.21
N ASP A 153 -14.08 19.58 1.87
CA ASP A 153 -14.03 20.18 0.53
C ASP A 153 -14.57 19.29 -0.61
N PRO A 154 -15.80 18.73 -0.50
CA PRO A 154 -16.32 17.75 -1.44
C PRO A 154 -16.65 18.31 -2.84
N LEU A 155 -16.60 19.64 -3.01
CA LEU A 155 -16.99 20.35 -4.24
C LEU A 155 -15.78 20.93 -5.00
N SER A 156 -14.56 20.76 -4.50
CA SER A 156 -13.33 21.35 -5.05
C SER A 156 -13.02 20.89 -6.49
N ALA A 157 -13.19 19.61 -6.76
CA ALA A 157 -12.87 19.00 -8.07
C ALA A 157 -14.05 19.04 -9.07
N VAL A 158 -15.12 19.76 -8.76
CA VAL A 158 -16.38 19.77 -9.53
C VAL A 158 -16.59 21.15 -10.15
N ASP A 159 -17.06 21.18 -11.40
CA ASP A 159 -17.37 22.41 -12.12
C ASP A 159 -18.37 23.28 -11.35
N ALA A 160 -18.23 24.62 -11.42
CA ALA A 160 -19.00 25.56 -10.61
C ALA A 160 -20.53 25.36 -10.70
N HIS A 161 -21.07 25.05 -11.90
CA HIS A 161 -22.49 24.79 -12.08
C HIS A 161 -22.96 23.52 -11.35
N VAL A 162 -22.20 22.43 -11.49
CA VAL A 162 -22.51 21.16 -10.83
C VAL A 162 -22.32 21.29 -9.31
N GLY A 163 -21.26 21.98 -8.87
CA GLY A 163 -20.98 22.29 -7.47
C GLY A 163 -22.12 23.06 -6.81
N LYS A 164 -22.60 24.13 -7.47
CA LYS A 164 -23.77 24.90 -7.00
C LYS A 164 -25.02 24.04 -6.85
N HIS A 165 -25.34 23.23 -7.86
CA HIS A 165 -26.49 22.33 -7.78
C HIS A 165 -26.34 21.30 -6.65
N MET A 166 -25.15 20.71 -6.46
CA MET A 166 -24.93 19.77 -5.36
C MET A 166 -25.04 20.44 -3.99
N PHE A 167 -24.55 21.67 -3.85
CA PHE A 167 -24.71 22.41 -2.62
C PHE A 167 -26.21 22.65 -2.31
N GLU A 168 -26.96 23.22 -3.24
CA GLU A 168 -28.37 23.56 -3.04
C GLU A 168 -29.27 22.33 -2.87
N GLU A 169 -29.20 21.36 -3.78
CA GLU A 169 -30.12 20.21 -3.76
C GLU A 169 -29.68 19.11 -2.79
N CYS A 170 -28.38 18.87 -2.63
CA CYS A 170 -27.87 17.80 -1.77
C CYS A 170 -27.57 18.30 -0.34
N ILE A 171 -26.67 19.28 -0.19
CA ILE A 171 -26.16 19.69 1.13
C ILE A 171 -27.21 20.50 1.90
N ASP A 172 -27.86 21.45 1.25
CA ASP A 172 -28.87 22.29 1.89
C ASP A 172 -30.23 21.58 1.99
N LYS A 173 -30.86 21.24 0.84
CA LYS A 173 -32.23 20.69 0.81
C LYS A 173 -32.32 19.23 1.26
N TYR A 174 -31.60 18.30 0.63
CA TYR A 174 -31.75 16.87 0.92
C TYR A 174 -31.29 16.50 2.34
N LEU A 175 -30.18 17.06 2.81
CA LEU A 175 -29.66 16.86 4.17
C LEU A 175 -30.25 17.83 5.21
N ARG A 176 -31.32 18.55 4.88
CA ARG A 176 -31.98 19.48 5.82
C ARG A 176 -32.41 18.76 7.10
N GLY A 177 -32.11 19.36 8.24
CA GLY A 177 -32.41 18.80 9.56
C GLY A 177 -31.35 17.84 10.12
N LYS A 178 -30.32 17.49 9.33
CA LYS A 178 -29.12 16.80 9.81
C LYS A 178 -28.05 17.81 10.21
N THR A 179 -27.18 17.47 11.17
CA THR A 179 -26.01 18.31 11.48
C THR A 179 -24.99 18.17 10.35
N ARG A 180 -24.52 19.29 9.82
CA ARG A 180 -23.63 19.33 8.66
C ARG A 180 -22.47 20.29 8.92
N ILE A 181 -21.25 19.80 8.77
CA ILE A 181 -20.03 20.61 8.81
C ILE A 181 -19.38 20.52 7.44
N LEU A 182 -19.35 21.65 6.74
CA LEU A 182 -18.73 21.81 5.43
C LEU A 182 -17.42 22.57 5.60
N VAL A 183 -16.29 21.86 5.49
CA VAL A 183 -15.01 22.52 5.23
C VAL A 183 -14.97 22.84 3.75
N THR A 184 -14.71 24.08 3.37
CA THR A 184 -14.50 24.43 1.97
C THR A 184 -13.61 25.65 1.81
N HIS A 185 -12.92 25.68 0.67
CA HIS A 185 -12.19 26.85 0.20
C HIS A 185 -13.04 27.76 -0.70
N GLN A 186 -14.24 27.36 -1.10
CA GLN A 186 -15.07 28.12 -2.04
C GLN A 186 -16.00 29.09 -1.29
N LEU A 187 -15.72 30.40 -1.38
CA LEU A 187 -16.47 31.45 -0.66
C LEU A 187 -17.95 31.55 -1.06
N GLN A 188 -18.28 31.15 -2.28
CA GLN A 188 -19.63 31.30 -2.84
C GLN A 188 -20.72 30.59 -2.03
N TYR A 189 -20.37 29.54 -1.28
CA TYR A 189 -21.32 28.79 -0.45
C TYR A 189 -21.51 29.37 0.96
N LEU A 190 -20.65 30.31 1.38
CA LEU A 190 -20.65 30.83 2.76
C LEU A 190 -21.84 31.74 3.07
N ARG A 191 -22.51 32.28 2.04
CA ARG A 191 -23.69 33.14 2.25
C ARG A 191 -24.93 32.35 2.65
N ASP A 192 -24.98 31.06 2.29
CA ASP A 192 -26.14 30.21 2.49
C ASP A 192 -26.00 29.32 3.74
N VAL A 193 -24.90 29.43 4.49
CA VAL A 193 -24.71 28.70 5.75
C VAL A 193 -25.19 29.50 6.95
N VAL A 194 -25.62 28.80 7.99
CA VAL A 194 -26.14 29.42 9.22
C VAL A 194 -25.01 30.10 10.01
N ARG A 195 -23.83 29.47 10.02
CA ARG A 195 -22.70 29.90 10.82
C ARG A 195 -21.39 29.51 10.14
N ILE A 196 -20.41 30.41 10.22
CA ILE A 196 -19.06 30.23 9.67
C ILE A 196 -18.09 30.24 10.84
N ILE A 197 -17.15 29.29 10.84
CA ILE A 197 -16.01 29.22 11.76
C ILE A 197 -14.76 29.50 10.96
N VAL A 198 -14.01 30.53 11.35
CA VAL A 198 -12.73 30.89 10.76
C VAL A 198 -11.61 30.29 11.59
N LEU A 199 -10.91 29.32 11.02
CA LEU A 199 -9.76 28.65 11.62
C LEU A 199 -8.46 29.29 11.11
N LYS A 200 -7.56 29.62 12.02
CA LYS A 200 -6.24 30.17 11.72
C LYS A 200 -5.21 29.58 12.68
N ASP A 201 -4.11 29.05 12.13
CA ASP A 201 -3.00 28.50 12.90
C ASP A 201 -3.43 27.51 14.00
N GLY A 202 -4.42 26.66 13.69
CA GLY A 202 -4.95 25.66 14.60
C GLY A 202 -5.92 26.17 15.67
N ALA A 203 -6.27 27.46 15.68
CA ALA A 203 -7.22 28.07 16.63
C ALA A 203 -8.43 28.68 15.91
N ILE A 204 -9.57 28.73 16.61
CA ILE A 204 -10.77 29.44 16.13
C ILE A 204 -10.55 30.93 16.34
N GLN A 205 -10.41 31.68 15.24
CA GLN A 205 -10.17 33.12 15.27
C GLN A 205 -11.48 33.91 15.39
N ALA A 206 -12.49 33.49 14.65
CA ALA A 206 -13.79 34.15 14.63
C ALA A 206 -14.90 33.15 14.28
N GLU A 207 -16.10 33.43 14.77
CA GLU A 207 -17.30 32.64 14.52
C GLU A 207 -18.49 33.59 14.40
N GLY A 208 -19.35 33.38 13.39
CA GLY A 208 -20.52 34.23 13.17
C GLY A 208 -21.20 33.96 11.84
N THR A 209 -22.18 34.78 11.50
CA THR A 209 -22.79 34.82 10.17
C THR A 209 -21.86 35.50 9.16
N TYR A 210 -22.16 35.36 7.85
CA TYR A 210 -21.38 35.99 6.79
C TYR A 210 -21.28 37.51 6.97
N ASP A 211 -22.39 38.17 7.29
CA ASP A 211 -22.45 39.63 7.43
C ASP A 211 -21.77 40.14 8.72
N GLU A 212 -21.88 39.39 9.82
CA GLU A 212 -21.19 39.70 11.08
C GLU A 212 -19.68 39.64 10.90
N LEU A 213 -19.17 38.57 10.28
CA LEU A 213 -17.74 38.40 10.04
C LEU A 213 -17.20 39.44 9.06
N GLY A 214 -17.97 39.79 8.02
CA GLY A 214 -17.64 40.90 7.12
C GLY A 214 -17.53 42.24 7.86
N SER A 215 -18.46 42.50 8.80
CA SER A 215 -18.46 43.71 9.64
C SER A 215 -17.31 43.74 10.63
N MET A 216 -16.84 42.57 11.09
CA MET A 216 -15.64 42.43 11.93
C MET A 216 -14.32 42.60 11.15
N GLY A 217 -14.39 42.87 9.84
CA GLY A 217 -13.21 43.07 8.99
C GLY A 217 -12.51 41.77 8.59
N VAL A 218 -13.19 40.63 8.66
CA VAL A 218 -12.66 39.36 8.15
C VAL A 218 -12.66 39.41 6.62
N ASP A 219 -11.47 39.59 6.03
CA ASP A 219 -11.30 39.55 4.58
C ASP A 219 -11.19 38.10 4.10
N PHE A 220 -12.33 37.53 3.72
CA PHE A 220 -12.43 36.19 3.17
C PHE A 220 -11.61 36.00 1.87
N GLY A 221 -11.37 37.07 1.10
CA GLY A 221 -10.55 37.03 -0.11
C GLY A 221 -9.07 36.80 0.22
N ARG A 222 -8.54 37.57 1.18
CA ARG A 222 -7.16 37.40 1.67
C ARG A 222 -6.91 36.07 2.38
N LEU A 223 -7.95 35.48 2.99
CA LEU A 223 -7.85 34.14 3.59
C LEU A 223 -7.59 33.04 2.53
N LEU A 224 -7.84 33.32 1.25
CA LEU A 224 -7.67 32.38 0.14
C LEU A 224 -6.59 32.78 -0.88
N GLU A 225 -6.24 34.07 -1.00
CA GLU A 225 -5.28 34.59 -1.99
C GLU A 225 -3.85 34.02 -1.87
N ASN A 226 -3.47 33.42 -0.74
CA ASN A 226 -2.15 32.80 -0.60
C ASN A 226 -1.96 31.51 -1.42
N GLN A 227 -3.00 31.00 -2.11
CA GLN A 227 -2.92 29.75 -2.89
C GLN A 227 -2.33 29.93 -4.31
N ALA A 228 -2.52 31.09 -4.95
CA ALA A 228 -2.10 31.26 -6.34
C ALA A 228 -0.57 31.30 -6.55
N LYS A 229 0.22 31.41 -5.47
CA LYS A 229 1.71 31.45 -5.54
C LYS A 229 2.39 30.13 -5.18
N THR A 230 1.67 29.15 -4.64
CA THR A 230 2.30 27.91 -4.10
C THR A 230 2.20 26.72 -5.05
N ASP A 231 1.27 26.74 -6.00
CA ASP A 231 1.02 25.61 -6.92
C ASP A 231 2.09 25.42 -8.01
N GLU A 232 3.01 26.39 -8.21
CA GLU A 232 4.08 26.27 -9.22
C GLU A 232 5.40 25.67 -8.72
N THR A 233 5.58 25.35 -7.43
CA THR A 233 6.93 25.01 -6.89
C THR A 233 7.08 23.70 -6.12
N SER A 234 6.11 22.79 -6.10
CA SER A 234 6.20 21.54 -5.31
C SER A 234 6.29 20.24 -6.13
N PHE A 235 7.18 20.18 -7.12
CA PHE A 235 7.78 18.90 -7.53
C PHE A 235 9.22 18.81 -7.00
N ARG A 236 9.38 18.29 -5.77
CA ARG A 236 10.66 17.76 -5.29
C ARG A 236 10.43 16.37 -4.71
N PRO A 237 11.07 15.31 -5.25
CA PRO A 237 11.02 13.98 -4.64
C PRO A 237 11.90 13.99 -3.39
N ALA A 238 11.30 13.80 -2.22
CA ALA A 238 12.03 13.56 -0.99
C ALA A 238 12.60 12.13 -1.01
N SER A 239 13.89 12.00 -1.32
CA SER A 239 14.68 10.80 -1.07
C SER A 239 15.24 10.86 0.35
N THR A 240 14.70 10.10 1.29
CA THR A 240 15.43 9.69 2.49
C THR A 240 14.89 8.36 3.00
N ILE A 241 15.58 7.28 2.66
CA ILE A 241 15.39 5.96 3.24
C ILE A 241 16.02 5.99 4.63
N VAL A 242 15.19 5.97 5.67
CA VAL A 242 15.63 5.72 7.04
C VAL A 242 15.59 4.21 7.28
N SER A 243 16.78 3.61 7.34
CA SER A 243 16.98 2.24 7.76
C SER A 243 16.51 2.07 9.21
N ARG A 244 15.41 1.34 9.41
CA ARG A 244 15.02 0.80 10.71
C ARG A 244 15.49 -0.65 10.80
N SER A 245 16.56 -0.85 11.57
CA SER A 245 16.90 -2.13 12.17
C SER A 245 15.74 -2.58 13.06
N ASN A 246 15.26 -3.80 12.86
CA ASN A 246 14.63 -4.60 13.90
C ASN A 246 15.07 -6.05 13.74
N SER A 247 15.88 -6.47 14.70
CA SER A 247 16.23 -7.83 15.05
C SER A 247 15.01 -8.62 15.46
N HIS A 248 14.77 -9.77 14.82
CA HIS A 248 14.19 -10.93 15.50
C HIS A 248 14.89 -12.21 15.02
N THR A 249 15.73 -12.70 15.92
CA THR A 249 16.19 -14.07 16.06
C THR A 249 15.04 -15.05 15.90
N SER A 250 15.22 -16.06 15.04
CA SER A 250 14.49 -17.32 15.13
C SER A 250 15.40 -18.42 14.61
N ILE A 251 15.95 -19.17 15.56
CA ILE A 251 16.73 -20.37 15.36
C ILE A 251 15.76 -21.43 14.85
N SER A 252 16.06 -22.04 13.72
CA SER A 252 15.44 -23.30 13.32
C SER A 252 16.54 -24.20 12.79
N SER A 253 16.95 -25.09 13.69
CA SER A 253 17.84 -26.22 13.53
C SER A 253 17.42 -27.11 12.37
N LEU A 254 18.30 -27.27 11.38
CA LEU A 254 18.25 -28.37 10.43
C LEU A 254 19.30 -29.40 10.84
N THR A 255 18.83 -30.40 11.56
CA THR A 255 19.47 -31.68 11.78
C THR A 255 19.70 -32.37 10.43
N MET A 256 20.96 -32.70 10.14
CA MET A 256 21.32 -33.65 9.09
C MET A 256 20.68 -35.00 9.41
N SER A 257 19.67 -35.38 8.62
CA SER A 257 19.12 -36.73 8.62
C SER A 257 19.76 -37.51 7.48
N THR A 258 20.68 -38.39 7.85
CA THR A 258 21.16 -39.49 7.03
C THR A 258 19.97 -40.39 6.73
N VAL A 259 19.48 -40.36 5.49
CA VAL A 259 18.54 -41.38 5.00
C VAL A 259 19.34 -42.65 4.71
N MET A 260 19.26 -43.56 5.67
CA MET A 260 19.44 -44.99 5.49
C MET A 260 18.27 -45.53 4.67
N THR A 261 18.52 -46.07 3.48
CA THR A 261 17.60 -47.00 2.84
C THR A 261 18.03 -48.42 3.18
N ASN A 262 17.33 -49.02 4.14
CA ASN A 262 17.27 -50.46 4.34
C ASN A 262 16.43 -51.09 3.21
N GLY A 263 17.08 -51.85 2.34
CA GLY A 263 16.45 -52.81 1.44
C GLY A 263 16.81 -54.22 1.89
N THR A 264 15.78 -55.00 2.22
CA THR A 264 15.77 -56.35 2.78
C THR A 264 16.70 -57.37 2.13
N SER A 265 17.36 -58.15 3.00
CA SER A 265 18.10 -59.38 2.72
C SER A 265 17.22 -60.51 2.18
N LYS A 266 17.74 -61.27 1.21
CA LYS A 266 17.70 -62.74 1.14
C LYS A 266 18.97 -63.24 0.43
N GLN A 267 19.67 -64.16 1.09
CA GLN A 267 20.88 -64.92 0.69
C GLN A 267 20.64 -65.73 -0.60
N GLU A 268 21.63 -66.14 -1.40
CA GLU A 268 22.70 -67.13 -1.08
C GLU A 268 23.72 -67.21 -2.29
N PRO A 269 24.81 -68.03 -2.28
CA PRO A 269 26.16 -67.70 -1.80
C PRO A 269 27.27 -67.85 -2.88
N LEU A 270 28.48 -67.34 -2.61
CA LEU A 270 29.73 -67.93 -3.12
C LEU A 270 30.84 -67.78 -2.06
N GLU A 271 31.05 -68.84 -1.28
CA GLU A 271 32.38 -69.21 -0.74
C GLU A 271 33.34 -69.49 -1.91
N MET A 272 34.66 -69.47 -1.85
CA MET A 272 35.71 -69.13 -0.89
C MET A 272 36.99 -69.44 -1.69
N SER A 273 38.04 -68.62 -1.59
CA SER A 273 39.38 -69.19 -1.55
C SER A 273 40.22 -68.35 -0.60
N GLN A 274 40.44 -68.92 0.58
CA GLN A 274 41.63 -68.63 1.35
C GLN A 274 42.84 -69.05 0.50
N THR A 275 43.80 -68.14 0.39
CA THR A 275 45.20 -68.55 0.49
C THR A 275 45.87 -67.57 1.42
N ASP A 276 46.25 -68.13 2.56
CA ASP A 276 47.41 -67.75 3.33
C ASP A 276 48.64 -67.59 2.41
N ASN A 277 49.61 -66.78 2.83
CA ASN A 277 50.92 -66.50 2.24
C ASN A 277 51.13 -65.07 1.74
N GLY A 278 51.92 -64.33 2.53
CA GLY A 278 52.90 -63.39 2.02
C GLY A 278 52.33 -62.05 1.55
N VAL A 279 52.81 -60.98 2.18
CA VAL A 279 53.02 -59.73 1.46
C VAL A 279 53.93 -60.06 0.28
N VAL A 280 53.35 -60.37 -0.88
CA VAL A 280 54.05 -60.23 -2.15
C VAL A 280 54.07 -58.73 -2.36
N GLU A 281 55.14 -58.09 -1.88
CA GLU A 281 55.65 -56.90 -2.56
C GLU A 281 55.81 -57.34 -4.01
N ASP A 282 54.86 -56.92 -4.83
CA ASP A 282 54.99 -57.06 -6.27
C ASP A 282 56.24 -56.27 -6.63
N ALA A 283 57.36 -56.97 -6.80
CA ALA A 283 58.71 -56.42 -6.92
C ALA A 283 58.92 -55.60 -8.20
N ASN A 284 57.85 -55.40 -8.97
CA ASN A 284 57.76 -54.53 -10.14
C ASN A 284 56.57 -53.55 -10.09
N SER A 285 55.95 -53.34 -8.93
CA SER A 285 55.01 -52.23 -8.75
C SER A 285 55.81 -50.94 -8.53
N PRO A 286 55.70 -49.92 -9.40
CA PRO A 286 56.54 -48.73 -9.32
C PRO A 286 56.25 -47.83 -8.10
N LEU A 287 55.30 -48.20 -7.22
CA LEU A 287 54.84 -47.39 -6.09
C LEU A 287 54.68 -48.19 -4.79
N THR A 288 55.28 -47.68 -3.71
CA THR A 288 55.16 -48.23 -2.35
C THR A 288 53.77 -47.95 -1.75
N ARG A 289 53.26 -48.83 -0.88
CA ARG A 289 51.97 -48.67 -0.16
C ARG A 289 51.80 -47.28 0.49
N MET A 290 52.85 -46.72 1.08
CA MET A 290 52.83 -45.38 1.69
C MET A 290 52.63 -44.27 0.63
N GLN A 291 53.19 -44.43 -0.56
CA GLN A 291 53.00 -43.51 -1.68
C GLN A 291 51.56 -43.56 -2.20
N CYS A 292 50.96 -44.75 -2.28
CA CYS A 292 49.54 -44.89 -2.63
C CYS A 292 48.62 -44.15 -1.65
N ILE A 293 48.84 -44.31 -0.33
CA ILE A 293 48.05 -43.62 0.70
C ILE A 293 48.18 -42.09 0.59
N ASN A 294 49.38 -41.58 0.31
CA ASN A 294 49.62 -40.15 0.11
C ASN A 294 48.95 -39.61 -1.16
N ILE A 295 48.93 -40.39 -2.24
CA ILE A 295 48.25 -40.02 -3.48
C ILE A 295 46.73 -39.98 -3.27
N TYR A 296 46.15 -41.00 -2.63
CA TYR A 296 44.70 -41.03 -2.37
C TYR A 296 44.26 -39.92 -1.41
N SER A 297 45.02 -39.64 -0.35
CA SER A 297 44.70 -38.53 0.56
C SER A 297 44.78 -37.18 -0.14
N GLY A 298 45.77 -36.97 -1.01
CA GLY A 298 45.89 -35.79 -1.85
C GLY A 298 44.70 -35.61 -2.83
N LEU A 299 44.25 -36.70 -3.45
CA LEU A 299 43.09 -36.68 -4.35
C LEU A 299 41.78 -36.34 -3.61
N ILE A 300 41.58 -36.87 -2.39
CA ILE A 300 40.41 -36.56 -1.57
C ILE A 300 40.39 -35.07 -1.19
N VAL A 301 41.53 -34.54 -0.71
CA VAL A 301 41.64 -33.12 -0.35
C VAL A 301 41.41 -32.21 -1.57
N SER A 302 42.00 -32.56 -2.72
CA SER A 302 41.79 -31.83 -3.98
C SER A 302 40.31 -31.82 -4.37
N THR A 303 39.61 -32.96 -4.25
CA THR A 303 38.18 -33.07 -4.53
C THR A 303 37.35 -32.16 -3.62
N ILE A 304 37.64 -32.14 -2.31
CA ILE A 304 36.96 -31.24 -1.37
C ILE A 304 37.14 -29.79 -1.77
N ILE A 305 38.37 -29.37 -2.08
CA ILE A 305 38.67 -27.99 -2.50
C ILE A 305 37.90 -27.62 -3.77
N ILE A 306 37.88 -28.51 -4.77
CA ILE A 306 37.13 -28.30 -6.02
C ILE A 306 35.62 -28.16 -5.75
N THR A 307 35.05 -28.98 -4.86
CA THR A 307 33.63 -28.88 -4.52
C THR A 307 33.26 -27.57 -3.83
N LEU A 308 34.13 -27.05 -2.96
CA LEU A 308 33.94 -25.75 -2.31
C LEU A 308 34.02 -24.59 -3.31
N ILE A 309 35.02 -24.60 -4.20
CA ILE A 309 35.17 -23.60 -5.26
C ILE A 309 33.94 -23.61 -6.18
N ARG A 310 33.46 -24.80 -6.58
CA ARG A 310 32.25 -24.95 -7.40
C ARG A 310 31.03 -24.32 -6.72
N SER A 311 30.78 -24.66 -5.45
CA SER A 311 29.64 -24.14 -4.69
C SER A 311 29.67 -22.61 -4.60
N TRP A 312 30.85 -22.05 -4.25
CA TRP A 312 31.02 -20.61 -4.12
C TRP A 312 30.85 -19.87 -5.47
N THR A 313 31.45 -20.39 -6.55
CA THR A 313 31.36 -19.79 -7.88
C THR A 313 29.93 -19.82 -8.42
N PHE A 314 29.20 -20.90 -8.17
CA PHE A 314 27.81 -21.03 -8.58
C PHE A 314 26.90 -20.05 -7.84
N PHE A 315 27.02 -19.99 -6.50
CA PHE A 315 26.25 -19.04 -5.69
C PHE A 315 26.52 -17.59 -6.11
N TRP A 316 27.79 -17.24 -6.31
CA TRP A 316 28.18 -15.92 -6.78
C TRP A 316 27.58 -15.58 -8.16
N THR A 317 27.54 -16.56 -9.06
CA THR A 317 26.99 -16.37 -10.41
C THR A 317 25.46 -16.19 -10.38
N CYS A 318 24.74 -16.99 -9.59
CA CYS A 318 23.29 -16.85 -9.43
C CYS A 318 22.92 -15.50 -8.80
N MET A 319 23.59 -15.12 -7.72
CA MET A 319 23.37 -13.84 -7.05
C MET A 319 23.64 -12.66 -8.01
N ARG A 320 24.72 -12.73 -8.80
CA ARG A 320 25.04 -11.70 -9.80
C ARG A 320 24.01 -11.64 -10.94
N ALA A 321 23.47 -12.78 -11.37
CA ALA A 321 22.44 -12.85 -12.39
C ALA A 321 21.12 -12.22 -11.89
N SER A 322 20.71 -12.54 -10.67
CA SER A 322 19.53 -11.97 -10.01
C SER A 322 19.59 -10.45 -9.88
N MET A 323 20.68 -9.91 -9.31
CA MET A 323 20.85 -8.46 -9.17
C MET A 323 20.78 -7.73 -10.52
N ARG A 324 21.39 -8.32 -11.56
CA ARG A 324 21.31 -7.77 -12.92
C ARG A 324 19.89 -7.82 -13.49
N LEU A 325 19.14 -8.87 -13.20
CA LEU A 325 17.74 -9.00 -13.63
C LEU A 325 16.87 -7.94 -12.94
N HIS A 326 17.02 -7.78 -11.62
CA HIS A 326 16.34 -6.75 -10.84
C HIS A 326 16.64 -5.34 -11.38
N ASP A 327 17.91 -5.00 -11.59
CA ASP A 327 18.32 -3.68 -12.11
C ASP A 327 17.81 -3.41 -13.53
N ARG A 328 17.71 -4.45 -14.36
CA ARG A 328 17.13 -4.34 -15.71
C ARG A 328 15.62 -4.11 -15.62
N MET A 329 14.91 -4.91 -14.82
CA MET A 329 13.47 -4.75 -14.62
C MET A 329 13.13 -3.37 -14.07
N PHE A 330 13.88 -2.89 -13.08
CA PHE A 330 13.70 -1.56 -12.49
C PHE A 330 13.92 -0.46 -13.54
N ARG A 331 15.02 -0.51 -14.30
CA ARG A 331 15.30 0.46 -15.37
C ARG A 331 14.26 0.43 -16.49
N SER A 332 13.74 -0.74 -16.84
CA SER A 332 12.70 -0.88 -17.86
C SER A 332 11.37 -0.28 -17.40
N ILE A 333 11.01 -0.48 -16.13
CA ILE A 333 9.78 0.08 -15.55
C ILE A 333 9.87 1.58 -15.35
N SER A 334 11.02 2.09 -14.89
CA SER A 334 11.22 3.54 -14.71
C SER A 334 11.16 4.32 -16.02
N ARG A 335 11.41 3.65 -17.16
CA ARG A 335 11.32 4.23 -18.51
C ARG A 335 10.00 3.90 -19.22
N ALA A 336 9.12 3.13 -18.59
CA ALA A 336 7.86 2.74 -19.19
C ALA A 336 6.91 3.94 -19.33
N THR A 337 6.14 3.97 -20.41
CA THR A 337 5.14 5.02 -20.63
C THR A 337 3.97 4.89 -19.66
N MET A 338 3.25 5.98 -19.40
CA MET A 338 2.10 5.99 -18.48
C MET A 338 1.01 4.97 -18.87
N ARG A 339 0.90 4.64 -20.17
CA ARG A 339 -0.01 3.60 -20.67
C ARG A 339 0.25 2.23 -20.04
N PHE A 340 1.52 1.87 -19.79
CA PHE A 340 1.88 0.61 -19.15
C PHE A 340 1.32 0.52 -17.73
N PHE A 341 1.47 1.60 -16.95
CA PHE A 341 0.97 1.71 -15.57
C PHE A 341 -0.55 1.76 -15.49
N ASN A 342 -1.23 2.35 -16.49
CA ASN A 342 -2.68 2.35 -16.54
C ASN A 342 -3.27 0.97 -16.93
N THR A 343 -2.49 0.13 -17.62
CA THR A 343 -2.93 -1.21 -18.05
C THR A 343 -2.57 -2.29 -17.02
N ASN A 344 -1.51 -2.07 -16.24
CA ASN A 344 -0.99 -3.02 -15.27
C ASN A 344 -1.05 -2.43 -13.86
N THR A 345 -1.77 -3.10 -12.96
CA THR A 345 -1.88 -2.65 -11.57
C THR A 345 -0.52 -2.63 -10.88
N SER A 346 -0.32 -1.66 -9.99
CA SER A 346 0.88 -1.56 -9.15
C SER A 346 1.14 -2.86 -8.38
N GLY A 347 0.07 -3.51 -7.87
CA GLY A 347 0.16 -4.82 -7.21
C GLY A 347 0.69 -5.94 -8.12
N ARG A 348 0.35 -5.95 -9.42
CA ARG A 348 0.90 -6.95 -10.36
C ARG A 348 2.39 -6.73 -10.61
N VAL A 349 2.80 -5.48 -10.79
CA VAL A 349 4.21 -5.13 -10.95
C VAL A 349 4.99 -5.49 -9.68
N LEU A 350 4.47 -5.16 -8.51
CA LEU A 350 5.07 -5.49 -7.23
C LEU A 350 5.21 -7.01 -7.05
N ASN A 351 4.17 -7.78 -7.39
CA ASN A 351 4.22 -9.24 -7.29
C ASN A 351 5.31 -9.85 -8.20
N ARG A 352 5.63 -9.23 -9.35
CA ARG A 352 6.76 -9.65 -10.18
C ARG A 352 8.12 -9.35 -9.54
N PHE A 353 8.24 -8.23 -8.82
CA PHE A 353 9.46 -7.89 -8.09
C PHE A 353 9.66 -8.75 -6.84
N SER A 354 8.58 -9.12 -6.14
CA SER A 354 8.68 -9.88 -4.91
C SER A 354 8.65 -11.39 -5.15
N LYS A 355 7.55 -11.91 -5.71
CA LYS A 355 7.29 -13.35 -5.81
C LYS A 355 8.11 -14.02 -6.91
N ASP A 356 8.12 -13.43 -8.11
CA ASP A 356 8.81 -14.03 -9.24
C ASP A 356 10.33 -13.93 -9.08
N MET A 357 10.84 -12.81 -8.54
CA MET A 357 12.27 -12.68 -8.20
C MET A 357 12.67 -13.65 -7.08
N GLY A 358 11.82 -13.82 -6.05
CA GLY A 358 12.06 -14.80 -4.99
C GLY A 358 12.21 -16.22 -5.53
N ALA A 359 11.38 -16.63 -6.50
CA ALA A 359 11.53 -17.93 -7.15
C ALA A 359 12.85 -18.06 -7.95
N VAL A 360 13.32 -16.97 -8.57
CA VAL A 360 14.62 -16.93 -9.27
C VAL A 360 15.80 -17.00 -8.31
N ASP A 361 15.66 -16.44 -7.11
CA ASP A 361 16.73 -16.37 -6.11
C ASP A 361 16.85 -17.64 -5.28
N GLU A 362 15.74 -18.32 -5.01
CA GLU A 362 15.70 -19.46 -4.09
C GLU A 362 15.53 -20.80 -4.83
N MET A 363 14.59 -20.89 -5.77
CA MET A 363 14.22 -22.18 -6.39
C MET A 363 15.12 -22.56 -7.56
N LEU A 364 15.48 -21.59 -8.43
CA LEU A 364 16.32 -21.86 -9.59
C LEU A 364 17.73 -22.35 -9.22
N PRO A 365 18.45 -21.76 -8.26
CA PRO A 365 19.80 -22.20 -7.93
C PRO A 365 19.85 -23.66 -7.45
N ALA A 366 18.87 -24.09 -6.64
CA ALA A 366 18.77 -25.46 -6.18
C ALA A 366 18.58 -26.45 -7.35
N GLY A 367 17.59 -26.20 -8.22
CA GLY A 367 17.34 -27.07 -9.37
C GLY A 367 18.48 -27.10 -10.39
N PHE A 368 19.16 -25.96 -10.61
CA PHE A 368 20.31 -25.90 -11.51
C PHE A 368 21.52 -26.68 -10.99
N ILE A 369 21.78 -26.67 -9.68
CA ILE A 369 22.87 -27.47 -9.08
C ILE A 369 22.61 -28.96 -9.32
N ASP A 370 21.37 -29.42 -9.06
CA ASP A 370 21.02 -30.83 -9.19
C ASP A 370 21.13 -31.30 -10.64
N CYS A 371 20.63 -30.51 -11.60
CA CYS A 371 20.75 -30.84 -13.03
C CYS A 371 22.21 -30.91 -13.46
N LEU A 372 23.03 -29.90 -13.12
CA LEU A 372 24.45 -29.88 -13.47
C LEU A 372 25.21 -31.06 -12.83
N GLN A 373 24.85 -31.44 -11.61
CA GLN A 373 25.47 -32.57 -10.94
C GLN A 373 25.12 -33.89 -11.60
N ILE A 374 23.86 -34.11 -11.97
CA ILE A 374 23.39 -35.31 -12.67
C ILE A 374 24.06 -35.41 -14.04
N ASP A 375 24.12 -34.31 -14.81
CA ASP A 375 24.70 -34.28 -16.14
C ASP A 375 26.21 -34.61 -16.12
N ILE A 376 26.96 -34.01 -15.20
CA ILE A 376 28.40 -34.26 -15.06
C ILE A 376 28.66 -35.70 -14.60
N ALA A 377 27.85 -36.24 -13.67
CA ALA A 377 27.99 -37.61 -13.20
C ALA A 377 27.71 -38.62 -14.32
N LEU A 378 26.66 -38.38 -15.11
CA LEU A 378 26.28 -39.23 -16.23
C LEU A 378 27.38 -39.26 -17.31
N LEU A 379 27.96 -38.10 -17.65
CA LEU A 379 29.11 -38.02 -18.56
C LEU A 379 30.33 -38.78 -18.00
N GLY A 380 30.60 -38.65 -16.71
CA GLY A 380 31.69 -39.37 -16.04
C GLY A 380 31.54 -40.89 -16.13
N ILE A 381 30.34 -41.40 -15.90
CA ILE A 381 30.02 -42.84 -16.01
C ILE A 381 30.19 -43.31 -17.46
N ILE A 382 29.68 -42.56 -18.44
CA ILE A 382 29.81 -42.91 -19.86
C ILE A 382 31.28 -43.01 -20.26
N ILE A 383 32.10 -42.03 -19.89
CA ILE A 383 33.53 -42.03 -20.19
C ILE A 383 34.21 -43.23 -19.54
N LEU A 384 33.95 -43.50 -18.26
CA LEU A 384 34.52 -44.63 -17.53
C LEU A 384 34.21 -45.96 -18.23
N VAL A 385 32.94 -46.19 -18.58
CA VAL A 385 32.50 -47.41 -19.28
C VAL A 385 33.14 -47.53 -20.66
N ALA A 386 33.21 -46.41 -21.41
CA ALA A 386 33.85 -46.38 -22.72
C ALA A 386 35.34 -46.72 -22.63
N THR A 387 36.05 -46.25 -21.61
CA THR A 387 37.48 -46.56 -21.40
C THR A 387 37.73 -47.97 -20.87
N ALA A 388 36.79 -48.55 -20.13
CA ALA A 388 36.95 -49.88 -19.54
C ALA A 388 36.63 -51.02 -20.52
N ASN A 389 35.81 -50.75 -21.54
CA ASN A 389 35.40 -51.70 -22.58
C ASN A 389 36.25 -51.60 -23.87
N VAL A 390 37.31 -50.78 -23.87
CA VAL A 390 38.37 -50.74 -24.89
C VAL A 390 39.57 -51.48 -24.34
#